data_AF-A0A7C5Z5R1-F1
#
_entry.id   AF-A0A7C5Z5R1-F1
#
_cell.length_a   1.000
_cell.length_b   1.000
_cell.length_c   1.000
_cell.angle_alpha   90.00
_cell.angle_beta   90.00
_cell.angle_gamma   90.00
#
_symmetry.space_group_name_H-M   'P 1'
#
loop_
_entity.id
_entity.type
_entity.pdbx_description
1 polymer ?
#
loop_
_entity_poly.entity_id
_entity_poly.type
_entity_poly.pdbx_seq_one_letter_code
_entity_poly.pdbx_strand_id
1 'polypeptide(L)'
;MAEQASLQERTQAVPAAAKRVLVLHYHEIWLKGGNKRFFRSRLVSAIKRSLEDLSPCPLEIIADRLLVPVPDEGLLPVMVGRLQKVFGLAYIGIAWEVAGGIPELTRCACRAM
;
A
#
# COMPACT_ATOMS: atom_id res chain seq x y z
N MET A 1 -35.82 -26.90 29.48
CA MET A 1 -36.75 -26.36 28.47
C MET A 1 -36.52 -24.86 28.42
N ALA A 2 -35.48 -24.39 27.72
CA ALA A 2 -35.38 -24.26 26.27
C ALA A 2 -36.05 -22.98 25.77
N GLU A 3 -35.34 -21.84 25.87
CA GLU A 3 -35.53 -20.71 24.93
C GLU A 3 -34.32 -19.76 24.98
N GLN A 4 -33.13 -20.28 24.70
CA GLN A 4 -31.97 -19.47 24.32
C GLN A 4 -31.44 -20.01 23.00
N ALA A 5 -32.07 -19.58 21.91
CA ALA A 5 -31.57 -19.76 20.56
C ALA A 5 -31.96 -18.54 19.73
N SER A 6 -31.01 -18.12 18.89
CA SER A 6 -31.20 -17.28 17.71
C SER A 6 -31.66 -15.84 17.89
N LEU A 7 -30.70 -14.93 18.07
CA LEU A 7 -30.49 -13.91 17.05
C LEU A 7 -29.00 -13.88 16.71
N GLN A 8 -28.69 -14.68 15.70
CA GLN A 8 -27.40 -14.84 15.09
C GLN A 8 -26.94 -13.51 14.46
N GLU A 9 -25.70 -13.16 14.79
CA GLU A 9 -24.67 -12.84 13.80
C GLU A 9 -25.12 -11.98 12.62
N ARG A 10 -25.25 -10.68 12.87
CA ARG A 10 -24.74 -9.71 11.90
C ARG A 10 -23.35 -9.29 12.34
N THR A 11 -22.41 -10.23 12.23
CA THR A 11 -21.00 -9.91 12.12
C THR A 11 -20.85 -9.17 10.79
N GLN A 12 -21.07 -7.87 10.84
CA GLN A 12 -20.54 -6.93 9.85
C GLN A 12 -19.07 -7.32 9.70
N ALA A 13 -18.65 -7.77 8.51
CA ALA A 13 -17.27 -8.15 8.26
C ALA A 13 -16.37 -6.95 8.60
N VAL A 14 -15.78 -6.99 9.79
CA VAL A 14 -14.77 -6.04 10.23
C VAL A 14 -13.61 -6.19 9.27
N PRO A 15 -13.06 -5.14 8.64
CA PRO A 15 -11.80 -5.26 7.93
C PRO A 15 -10.71 -5.47 8.99
N ALA A 16 -10.48 -6.75 9.32
CA ALA A 16 -9.66 -7.17 10.45
C ALA A 16 -8.16 -7.19 10.14
N ALA A 17 -7.71 -6.91 8.92
CA ALA A 17 -6.30 -7.06 8.57
C ALA A 17 -5.68 -5.72 8.23
N ALA A 18 -4.74 -5.27 9.08
CA ALA A 18 -3.72 -4.34 8.65
C ALA A 18 -3.02 -4.95 7.41
N LYS A 19 -2.88 -4.18 6.33
CA LYS A 19 -2.30 -4.66 5.08
C LYS A 19 -0.90 -4.10 4.92
N ARG A 20 0.02 -4.93 4.47
CA ARG A 20 1.37 -4.48 4.14
C ARG A 20 1.33 -3.66 2.86
N VAL A 21 1.92 -2.46 2.89
CA VAL A 21 1.95 -1.55 1.75
C VAL A 21 3.32 -0.89 1.64
N LEU A 22 3.73 -0.59 0.41
CA LEU A 22 4.85 0.30 0.12
C LEU A 22 4.31 1.69 -0.22
N VAL A 23 4.81 2.69 0.50
CA VAL A 23 4.54 4.11 0.24
C VAL A 23 5.70 4.68 -0.56
N LEU A 24 5.46 4.94 -1.83
CA LEU A 24 6.47 5.45 -2.75
C LEU A 24 6.39 6.96 -2.83
N HIS A 25 7.51 7.61 -2.53
CA HIS A 25 7.69 9.04 -2.73
C HIS A 25 8.60 9.26 -3.94
N TYR A 26 8.19 10.12 -4.86
CA TYR A 26 8.95 10.46 -6.04
C TYR A 26 9.53 11.87 -5.96
N HIS A 27 10.65 12.09 -6.65
CA HIS A 27 11.36 13.37 -6.62
C HIS A 27 10.51 14.52 -7.16
N GLU A 28 10.78 15.74 -6.67
CA GLU A 28 10.13 16.99 -7.08
C GLU A 28 10.52 17.50 -8.48
N ILE A 29 11.19 16.67 -9.29
CA ILE A 29 11.63 16.99 -10.67
C ILE A 29 10.45 17.44 -11.56
N TRP A 30 9.23 17.07 -11.20
CA TRP A 30 8.00 17.44 -11.90
C TRP A 30 7.54 18.90 -11.69
N LEU A 31 8.11 19.65 -10.74
CA LEU A 31 7.64 20.99 -10.36
C LEU A 31 7.92 22.07 -11.43
N LYS A 32 8.70 21.78 -12.47
CA LYS A 32 9.03 22.74 -13.53
C LYS A 32 8.14 22.55 -14.76
N GLY A 33 7.43 23.61 -15.15
CA GLY A 33 6.80 23.73 -16.48
C GLY A 33 5.59 22.81 -16.76
N GLY A 34 4.83 22.40 -15.75
CA GLY A 34 3.59 21.61 -15.95
C GLY A 34 3.80 20.13 -16.30
N ASN A 35 5.01 19.60 -16.13
CA ASN A 35 5.37 18.24 -16.52
C ASN A 35 4.86 17.13 -15.57
N LYS A 36 4.10 17.49 -14.51
CA LYS A 36 3.61 16.55 -13.48
C LYS A 36 2.88 15.35 -14.05
N ARG A 37 1.93 15.59 -14.95
CA ARG A 37 1.09 14.51 -15.52
C ARG A 37 1.92 13.51 -16.32
N PHE A 38 2.82 14.01 -17.17
CA PHE A 38 3.68 13.17 -18.01
C PHE A 38 4.68 12.39 -17.16
N PHE A 39 5.40 13.07 -16.26
CA PHE A 39 6.33 12.41 -15.33
C PHE A 39 5.64 11.30 -14.53
N ARG A 40 4.49 11.62 -13.91
CA ARG A 40 3.71 10.67 -13.12
C ARG A 40 3.27 9.48 -13.97
N SER A 41 2.79 9.72 -15.20
CA SER A 41 2.39 8.64 -16.10
C SER A 41 3.56 7.69 -16.40
N ARG A 42 4.75 8.23 -16.70
CA ARG A 42 5.94 7.42 -16.98
C ARG A 42 6.42 6.65 -15.77
N LEU A 43 6.40 7.28 -14.60
CA LEU A 43 6.76 6.64 -13.34
C LEU A 43 5.82 5.47 -13.00
N VAL A 44 4.50 5.67 -13.12
CA VAL A 44 3.50 4.63 -12.90
C VAL A 44 3.72 3.44 -13.84
N SER A 45 3.98 3.69 -15.12
CA SER A 45 4.30 2.63 -16.08
C SER A 45 5.58 1.87 -15.71
N ALA A 46 6.64 2.57 -15.29
CA ALA A 46 7.89 1.95 -14.87
C ALA A 46 7.73 1.08 -13.62
N ILE A 47 6.98 1.56 -12.62
CA ILE A 47 6.64 0.80 -11.41
C ILE A 47 5.87 -0.47 -11.76
N LYS A 48 4.82 -0.36 -12.58
CA LYS A 48 4.02 -1.52 -13.00
C LYS A 48 4.86 -2.56 -13.71
N ARG A 49 5.69 -2.14 -14.67
CA ARG A 49 6.61 -3.03 -15.40
C ARG A 49 7.62 -3.69 -14.47
N SER A 50 8.13 -2.96 -13.48
CA SER A 50 9.10 -3.49 -12.52
C SER A 50 8.55 -4.62 -11.63
N LEU A 51 7.22 -4.73 -11.51
CA LEU A 51 6.54 -5.66 -10.61
C LEU A 51 5.61 -6.65 -11.35
N GLU A 52 5.62 -6.64 -12.68
CA GLU A 52 4.60 -7.27 -13.54
C GLU A 52 4.45 -8.79 -13.35
N ASP A 53 5.55 -9.47 -13.03
CA ASP A 53 5.66 -10.92 -12.80
C ASP A 53 5.44 -11.34 -11.33
N LEU A 54 5.35 -10.39 -10.40
CA LEU A 54 5.15 -10.70 -8.97
C LEU A 54 3.67 -10.78 -8.59
N SER A 55 2.85 -9.87 -9.11
CA SER A 55 1.39 -9.85 -8.93
C SER A 55 0.78 -8.66 -9.70
N PRO A 56 -0.50 -8.70 -10.11
CA PRO A 56 -1.22 -7.48 -10.46
C PRO A 56 -1.17 -6.49 -9.29
N CYS A 57 -0.36 -5.44 -9.45
CA CYS A 57 -0.18 -4.40 -8.45
C CYS A 57 -1.17 -3.26 -8.70
N PRO A 58 -2.33 -3.20 -7.99
CA PRO A 58 -3.11 -1.97 -7.97
C PRO A 58 -2.21 -0.88 -7.39
N LEU A 59 -2.12 0.24 -8.11
CA LEU A 59 -1.33 1.39 -7.70
C LEU A 59 -2.29 2.53 -7.41
N GLU A 60 -2.34 2.93 -6.14
CA GLU A 60 -3.19 4.04 -5.71
C GLU A 60 -2.36 5.31 -5.58
N ILE A 61 -3.01 6.45 -5.78
CA ILE A 61 -2.36 7.76 -5.64
C ILE A 61 -3.07 8.52 -4.52
N ILE A 62 -2.36 8.75 -3.42
CA ILE A 62 -2.90 9.44 -2.24
C ILE A 62 -1.94 10.56 -1.85
N ALA A 63 -2.42 11.80 -1.83
CA ALA A 63 -1.64 12.98 -1.41
C ALA A 63 -0.21 13.02 -2.02
N ASP A 64 -0.12 12.85 -3.35
CA ASP A 64 1.15 12.78 -4.09
C ASP A 64 2.11 11.65 -3.67
N ARG A 65 1.62 10.60 -3.02
CA ARG A 65 2.30 9.32 -2.82
C ARG A 65 1.68 8.25 -3.71
N LEU A 66 2.48 7.29 -4.12
CA LEU A 66 1.99 6.09 -4.78
C LEU A 66 1.99 4.94 -3.77
N LEU A 67 0.87 4.24 -3.62
CA LEU A 67 0.75 3.10 -2.72
C LEU A 67 0.74 1.82 -3.54
N VAL A 68 1.61 0.88 -3.17
CA VAL A 68 1.67 -0.47 -3.75
C VAL A 68 1.38 -1.48 -2.64
N PRO A 69 0.28 -2.24 -2.71
CA PRO A 69 0.03 -3.33 -1.79
C PRO A 69 1.08 -4.43 -1.93
N VAL A 70 1.47 -5.02 -0.81
CA VAL A 70 2.37 -6.16 -0.75
C VAL A 70 1.52 -7.39 -0.43
N PRO A 71 1.25 -8.28 -1.40
CA PRO A 71 0.32 -9.38 -1.20
C PRO A 71 0.88 -10.49 -0.29
N ASP A 72 2.21 -10.59 -0.20
CA ASP A 72 2.92 -11.58 0.61
C ASP A 72 4.21 -10.96 1.19
N GLU A 73 4.50 -11.20 2.46
CA GLU A 73 5.70 -10.65 3.12
C GLU A 73 7.00 -11.22 2.53
N GLY A 74 6.98 -12.44 1.97
CA GLY A 74 8.12 -13.03 1.27
C GLY A 74 8.50 -12.30 -0.01
N LEU A 75 7.56 -11.57 -0.63
CA LEU A 75 7.82 -10.75 -1.81
C LEU A 75 8.42 -9.39 -1.46
N LEU A 76 8.30 -8.93 -0.21
CA LEU A 76 8.73 -7.59 0.21
C LEU A 76 10.18 -7.27 -0.18
N PRO A 77 11.21 -8.13 0.08
CA PRO A 77 12.58 -7.81 -0.28
C PRO A 77 12.79 -7.68 -1.80
N VAL A 78 12.11 -8.53 -2.58
CA VAL A 78 12.20 -8.53 -4.05
C VAL A 78 11.54 -7.28 -4.62
N MET A 79 10.35 -6.93 -4.13
CA MET A 79 9.64 -5.71 -4.54
C MET A 79 10.47 -4.46 -4.26
N VAL A 80 11.01 -4.33 -3.04
CA VAL A 80 11.87 -3.19 -2.66
C VAL A 80 13.12 -3.14 -3.55
N GLY A 81 13.84 -4.24 -3.72
CA GLY A 81 15.06 -4.28 -4.52
C GLY A 81 14.87 -3.94 -6.00
N ARG A 82 13.68 -4.22 -6.55
CA ARG A 82 13.32 -3.83 -7.92
C ARG A 82 12.92 -2.36 -8.00
N LEU A 83 12.10 -1.89 -7.07
CA LEU A 83 11.66 -0.49 -7.02
C LEU A 83 12.83 0.48 -6.79
N GLN A 84 13.87 0.08 -6.05
CA GLN A 84 15.09 0.87 -5.90
C GLN A 84 15.80 1.19 -7.23
N LYS A 85 15.55 0.39 -8.28
CA LYS A 85 16.11 0.60 -9.62
C LYS A 85 15.23 1.49 -10.51
N VAL A 86 14.03 1.87 -10.04
CA VAL A 86 13.10 2.73 -10.78
C VAL A 86 13.50 4.19 -10.60
N PHE A 87 14.08 4.78 -11.65
CA PHE A 87 14.40 6.20 -11.67
C PHE A 87 13.16 7.07 -11.45
N GLY A 88 13.31 8.12 -10.64
CA GLY A 88 12.23 9.03 -10.27
C GLY A 88 11.66 8.75 -8.88
N LEU A 89 11.89 7.57 -8.29
CA LEU A 89 11.61 7.31 -6.88
C LEU A 89 12.71 7.90 -5.99
N ALA A 90 12.30 8.67 -4.98
CA ALA A 90 13.17 9.27 -3.99
C ALA A 90 13.25 8.44 -2.71
N TYR A 91 12.15 7.81 -2.32
CA TYR A 91 12.05 7.04 -1.09
C TYR A 91 10.98 5.95 -1.21
N ILE A 92 11.24 4.81 -0.56
CA ILE A 92 10.33 3.67 -0.46
C ILE A 92 10.09 3.43 1.03
N GLY A 93 8.91 3.80 1.51
CA GLY A 93 8.47 3.55 2.88
C GLY A 93 7.79 2.19 2.98
N ILE A 94 8.24 1.37 3.92
CA ILE A 94 7.55 0.14 4.29
C ILE A 94 6.52 0.50 5.37
N ALA A 95 5.24 0.19 5.14
CA ALA A 95 4.16 0.63 6.00
C ALA A 95 3.05 -0.40 6.14
N TRP A 96 2.13 -0.10 7.05
CA TRP A 96 0.88 -0.83 7.26
C TRP A 96 -0.29 0.10 7.01
N GLU A 97 -1.20 -0.32 6.15
CA GLU A 97 -2.50 0.32 5.95
C GLU A 97 -3.51 -0.28 6.93
N VAL A 98 -4.19 0.56 7.71
CA VAL A 98 -5.23 0.16 8.64
C VAL A 98 -6.54 0.85 8.27
N ALA A 99 -7.63 0.09 8.24
CA ALA A 99 -8.96 0.63 7.92
C ALA A 99 -9.65 1.30 9.13
N GLY A 100 -9.14 1.07 10.34
CA GLY A 100 -9.74 1.53 11.58
C GLY A 100 -9.19 2.86 12.10
N GLY A 101 -9.72 3.29 13.25
CA GLY A 101 -9.32 4.51 13.93
C GLY A 101 -8.08 4.31 14.81
N ILE A 102 -7.90 5.21 15.78
CA ILE A 102 -6.77 5.21 16.72
C ILE A 102 -6.56 3.84 17.42
N PRO A 103 -7.59 3.09 17.84
CA PRO A 103 -7.38 1.79 18.48
C PRO A 103 -6.74 0.75 17.56
N GLU A 104 -7.19 0.62 16.31
CA GLU A 104 -6.60 -0.28 15.32
C GLU A 104 -5.16 0.13 14.98
N LEU A 105 -4.93 1.44 14.81
CA LEU A 105 -3.60 2.00 14.57
C LEU A 105 -2.63 1.63 15.69
N THR A 106 -3.04 1.82 16.95
CA THR A 106 -2.22 1.51 18.13
C THR A 106 -1.84 0.02 18.17
N ARG A 107 -2.83 -0.87 17.97
CA ARG A 107 -2.59 -2.32 17.92
C ARG A 107 -1.67 -2.73 16.76
N CYS A 108 -1.73 -2.03 15.64
CA CYS A 108 -0.83 -2.28 14.52
C CYS A 108 0.59 -1.80 14.82
N ALA A 109 0.73 -0.57 15.35
CA ALA A 109 2.02 0.02 15.71
C ALA A 109 2.78 -0.84 16.72
N CYS A 110 2.12 -1.32 17.79
CA CYS A 110 2.75 -2.19 18.78
C CYS A 110 3.21 -3.55 18.23
N ARG A 111 2.59 -4.04 17.14
CA ARG A 111 3.01 -5.30 16.49
C ARG A 111 4.15 -5.12 15.49
N ALA A 112 4.34 -3.90 15.00
CA ALA A 112 5.33 -3.57 13.98
C ALA A 112 6.68 -3.08 14.57
N MET A 113 6.71 -2.79 15.88
CA MET A 113 7.92 -2.54 16.67
C MET A 113 8.55 -3.84 17.14
#